data_AF-A0A4R0P351-F1
#
_entry.id   AF-A0A4R0P351-F1
#
_cell.length_a   1.000
_cell.length_b   1.000
_cell.length_c   1.000
_cell.angle_alpha   90.00
_cell.angle_beta   90.00
_cell.angle_gamma   90.00
#
_symmetry.space_group_name_H-M   'P 1'
#
loop_
_entity.id
_entity.type
_entity.pdbx_description
1 polymer ?
#
loop_
_entity_poly.entity_id
_entity_poly.type
_entity_poly.pdbx_seq_one_letter_code
_entity_poly.pdbx_strand_id
1 'polypeptide(L)'
;MRFAIIDLGTNTFHLLIAETKGNQFEVLFKTNVPVKLGEGRINENIIIPTAFERGLNCLKNFSQTIKDYKVDQTRATATSAVRSAENGQAFVNAAKAQADIIIETITGDEEAELIYQGVKLSGAVKELSLIMDIGGGSVEFILCDTEKLIWKKSYNIGAARLMQQFFKSDPISDDDKNAILFHVQNQLIDLFDMCEKYKPEVLIGSAGAFETFAELISRKTNADFDLSSIKAYQFDFDEYIAVTLKLINSTHRERSEMPGIIPLRVDLIVIAALITNYILGRTKINKLMLSTYDLKMGVLASHL
;
A
#
# COMPACT_ATOMS: atom_id res chain seq x y z
N MET A 1 20.87 -12.70 -12.90
CA MET A 1 21.29 -11.76 -11.84
C MET A 1 20.22 -11.77 -10.76
N ARG A 2 20.58 -11.70 -9.49
CA ARG A 2 19.65 -11.71 -8.35
C ARG A 2 19.52 -10.31 -7.77
N PHE A 3 18.29 -9.90 -7.57
CA PHE A 3 17.93 -8.60 -7.02
C PHE A 3 17.18 -8.79 -5.72
N ALA A 4 17.50 -7.96 -4.72
CA ALA A 4 16.67 -7.78 -3.54
C ALA A 4 16.03 -6.39 -3.57
N ILE A 5 14.71 -6.36 -3.46
CA ILE A 5 13.94 -5.14 -3.30
C ILE A 5 13.46 -5.09 -1.86
N ILE A 6 13.83 -4.02 -1.16
CA ILE A 6 13.33 -3.73 0.19
C ILE A 6 12.42 -2.51 0.10
N ASP A 7 11.18 -2.66 0.53
CA ASP A 7 10.22 -1.56 0.65
C ASP A 7 9.94 -1.30 2.13
N LEU A 8 10.39 -0.13 2.61
CA LEU A 8 10.25 0.33 3.98
C LEU A 8 8.99 1.20 4.08
N GLY A 9 7.85 0.54 4.09
CA GLY A 9 6.55 1.16 4.29
C GLY A 9 6.33 1.63 5.73
N THR A 10 5.22 2.36 5.92
CA THR A 10 4.83 2.89 7.24
C THR A 10 4.48 1.79 8.25
N ASN A 11 3.79 0.74 7.78
CA ASN A 11 3.29 -0.33 8.65
C ASN A 11 4.07 -1.64 8.50
N THR A 12 4.53 -1.92 7.28
CA THR A 12 5.14 -3.18 6.90
C THR A 12 6.45 -2.91 6.18
N PHE A 13 7.48 -3.67 6.49
CA PHE A 13 8.67 -3.77 5.65
C PHE A 13 8.55 -5.03 4.79
N HIS A 14 8.92 -4.91 3.54
CA HIS A 14 8.87 -6.01 2.58
C HIS A 14 10.28 -6.31 2.08
N LEU A 15 10.57 -7.60 1.89
CA LEU A 15 11.74 -8.06 1.14
C LEU A 15 11.27 -9.00 0.03
N LEU A 16 11.63 -8.66 -1.21
CA LEU A 16 11.41 -9.46 -2.39
C LEU A 16 12.77 -9.78 -3.01
N ILE A 17 13.09 -11.07 -3.16
CA ILE A 17 14.27 -11.52 -3.88
C ILE A 17 13.81 -12.20 -5.17
N ALA A 18 14.32 -11.71 -6.29
CA ALA A 18 14.00 -12.25 -7.61
C ALA A 18 15.27 -12.49 -8.43
N GLU A 19 15.20 -13.44 -9.35
CA GLU A 19 16.24 -13.75 -10.31
C GLU A 19 15.76 -13.42 -11.73
N THR A 20 16.61 -12.77 -12.53
CA THR A 20 16.33 -12.54 -13.95
C THR A 20 16.76 -13.73 -14.80
N LYS A 21 15.83 -14.24 -15.62
CA LYS A 21 16.06 -15.21 -16.68
C LYS A 21 15.63 -14.58 -18.01
N GLY A 22 16.55 -13.90 -18.69
CA GLY A 22 16.23 -13.07 -19.85
C GLY A 22 15.36 -11.88 -19.44
N ASN A 23 14.22 -11.69 -20.12
CA ASN A 23 13.27 -10.59 -19.84
C ASN A 23 12.18 -10.96 -18.81
N GLN A 24 12.37 -12.06 -18.06
CA GLN A 24 11.42 -12.51 -17.05
C GLN A 24 12.07 -12.56 -15.67
N PHE A 25 11.25 -12.29 -14.66
CA PHE A 25 11.62 -12.43 -13.25
C PHE A 25 11.01 -13.69 -12.67
N GLU A 26 11.82 -14.41 -11.89
CA GLU A 26 11.36 -15.48 -11.00
C GLU A 26 11.52 -15.01 -9.56
N VAL A 27 10.43 -14.96 -8.80
CA VAL A 27 10.47 -14.62 -7.38
C VAL A 27 10.98 -15.82 -6.59
N LEU A 28 12.15 -15.67 -5.96
CA LEU A 28 12.80 -16.71 -5.16
C LEU A 28 12.40 -16.65 -3.68
N PHE A 29 12.10 -15.44 -3.19
CA PHE A 29 11.72 -15.21 -1.80
C PHE A 29 10.87 -13.95 -1.68
N LYS A 30 9.85 -14.00 -0.83
CA LYS A 30 9.03 -12.85 -0.46
C LYS A 30 8.68 -12.95 1.01
N THR A 31 8.88 -11.86 1.75
CA THR A 31 8.41 -11.76 3.14
C THR A 31 7.91 -10.36 3.46
N ASN A 32 6.98 -10.29 4.40
CA ASN A 32 6.33 -9.07 4.87
C ASN A 32 6.43 -9.06 6.40
N VAL A 33 7.06 -8.03 6.98
CA VAL A 33 7.28 -7.92 8.43
C VAL A 33 6.54 -6.69 8.99
N PRO A 34 5.63 -6.86 9.97
CA PRO A 34 4.89 -5.76 10.56
C PRO A 34 5.78 -4.93 11.51
N VAL A 35 6.52 -3.97 10.95
CA VAL A 35 7.43 -3.09 11.72
C VAL A 35 6.68 -1.98 12.45
N LYS A 36 5.55 -1.52 11.89
CA LYS A 36 4.77 -0.37 12.37
C LYS A 36 5.68 0.84 12.64
N LEU A 37 6.42 1.27 11.63
CA LEU A 37 7.41 2.34 11.75
C LEU A 37 6.76 3.68 12.12
N GLY A 38 5.54 3.94 11.63
CA GLY A 38 4.74 5.12 11.96
C GLY A 38 3.92 5.00 13.24
N GLU A 39 4.12 3.97 14.06
CA GLU A 39 3.31 3.78 15.28
C GLU A 39 3.44 4.98 16.24
N GLY A 40 2.30 5.43 16.74
CA GLY A 40 2.21 6.33 17.90
C GLY A 40 2.56 7.80 17.64
N ARG A 41 3.38 8.14 16.62
CA ARG A 41 3.78 9.54 16.33
C ARG A 41 3.93 9.92 14.84
N ILE A 42 3.19 9.26 13.94
CA ILE A 42 3.31 9.55 12.50
C ILE A 42 2.82 10.95 12.12
N ASN A 43 1.76 11.47 12.75
CA ASN A 43 1.26 12.82 12.48
C ASN A 43 2.18 13.92 13.05
N GLU A 44 2.98 13.58 14.05
CA GLU A 44 4.06 14.41 14.59
C GLU A 44 5.38 14.22 13.82
N ASN A 45 5.38 13.42 12.74
CA ASN A 45 6.55 13.17 11.91
C ASN A 45 7.75 12.65 12.73
N ILE A 46 7.52 11.72 13.65
CA ILE A 46 8.56 11.14 14.50
C ILE A 46 8.47 9.62 14.50
N ILE A 47 9.60 8.96 14.25
CA ILE A 47 9.76 7.52 14.48
C ILE A 47 10.09 7.33 15.96
N ILE A 48 9.21 6.69 16.72
CA ILE A 48 9.43 6.45 18.16
C ILE A 48 10.57 5.44 18.39
N PRO A 49 11.26 5.48 19.54
CA PRO A 49 12.43 4.62 19.79
C PRO A 49 12.16 3.12 19.60
N THR A 50 11.00 2.64 20.04
CA THR A 50 10.61 1.22 19.88
C THR A 50 10.40 0.85 18.42
N ALA A 51 9.78 1.71 17.62
CA ALA A 51 9.60 1.52 16.18
C ALA A 51 10.93 1.58 15.42
N PHE A 52 11.82 2.49 15.82
CA PHE A 52 13.17 2.63 15.28
C PHE A 52 13.96 1.34 15.48
N GLU A 53 13.98 0.80 16.71
CA GLU A 53 14.67 -0.45 17.02
C GLU A 53 14.08 -1.66 16.28
N ARG A 54 12.75 -1.79 16.25
CA ARG A 54 12.07 -2.84 15.45
C ARG A 54 12.46 -2.78 13.98
N GLY A 55 12.49 -1.58 13.40
CA GLY A 55 12.90 -1.37 12.01
C GLY A 55 14.33 -1.83 11.75
N LEU A 56 15.27 -1.44 12.62
CA LEU A 56 16.67 -1.86 12.49
C LEU A 56 16.85 -3.38 12.65
N ASN A 57 16.15 -4.00 13.58
CA ASN A 57 16.21 -5.44 13.77
C ASN A 57 15.63 -6.19 12.56
N CYS A 58 14.55 -5.68 11.96
CA CYS A 58 14.04 -6.22 10.70
C CYS A 58 15.06 -6.12 9.57
N LEU A 59 15.74 -4.97 9.43
CA LEU A 59 16.76 -4.75 8.41
C LEU A 59 17.99 -5.65 8.60
N LYS A 60 18.39 -5.93 9.84
CA LYS A 60 19.45 -6.92 10.13
C LYS A 60 19.05 -8.32 9.64
N ASN A 61 17.81 -8.73 9.88
CA ASN A 61 17.31 -10.02 9.39
C ASN A 61 17.27 -10.06 7.86
N PHE A 62 16.80 -8.99 7.21
CA PHE A 62 16.82 -8.89 5.75
C PHE A 62 18.23 -8.95 5.19
N SER A 63 19.20 -8.25 5.80
CA SER A 63 20.62 -8.30 5.42
C SER A 63 21.17 -9.73 5.45
N GLN A 64 20.81 -10.52 6.46
CA GLN A 64 21.19 -11.94 6.52
C GLN A 64 20.55 -12.74 5.39
N THR A 65 19.23 -12.60 5.17
CA THR A 65 18.54 -13.30 4.07
C THR A 65 19.13 -12.95 2.70
N ILE A 66 19.44 -11.68 2.45
CA ILE A 66 20.05 -11.21 1.19
C ILE A 66 21.41 -11.89 0.96
N LYS A 67 22.23 -12.04 2.01
CA LYS A 67 23.51 -12.76 1.95
C LYS A 67 23.31 -14.24 1.66
N ASP A 68 22.35 -14.89 2.33
CA ASP A 68 22.06 -16.33 2.15
C ASP A 68 21.63 -16.64 0.71
N TYR A 69 20.85 -15.75 0.09
CA TYR A 69 20.43 -15.87 -1.31
C TYR A 69 21.49 -15.44 -2.33
N LYS A 70 22.65 -14.93 -1.89
CA LYS A 70 23.74 -14.43 -2.74
C LYS A 70 23.24 -13.41 -3.78
N VAL A 71 22.50 -12.41 -3.28
CA VAL A 71 21.96 -11.34 -4.11
C VAL A 71 23.08 -10.48 -4.68
N ASP A 72 22.99 -10.15 -5.97
CA ASP A 72 23.98 -9.34 -6.68
C ASP A 72 23.74 -7.84 -6.47
N GLN A 73 22.48 -7.42 -6.46
CA GLN A 73 22.09 -6.01 -6.28
C GLN A 73 20.93 -5.88 -5.31
N THR A 74 21.04 -4.92 -4.39
CA THR A 74 19.95 -4.58 -3.45
C THR A 74 19.50 -3.16 -3.68
N ARG A 75 18.20 -2.95 -3.78
CA ARG A 75 17.58 -1.64 -3.78
C ARG A 75 16.59 -1.54 -2.63
N ALA A 76 16.87 -0.66 -1.68
CA ALA A 76 16.00 -0.43 -0.53
C ALA A 76 15.39 0.97 -0.62
N THR A 77 14.07 1.05 -0.69
CA THR A 77 13.33 2.31 -0.78
C THR A 77 12.54 2.56 0.50
N ALA A 78 12.57 3.78 1.01
CA ALA A 78 11.73 4.20 2.13
C ALA A 78 10.74 5.29 1.74
N THR A 79 9.51 5.14 2.23
CA THR A 79 8.37 5.96 1.81
C THR A 79 7.89 6.86 2.96
N SER A 80 6.58 7.13 3.05
CA SER A 80 5.98 8.17 3.89
C SER A 80 6.53 8.26 5.32
N ALA A 81 6.69 7.15 6.05
CA ALA A 81 7.12 7.21 7.46
C ALA A 81 8.57 7.70 7.63
N VAL A 82 9.51 7.25 6.81
CA VAL A 82 10.90 7.73 6.87
C VAL A 82 11.03 9.10 6.22
N ARG A 83 10.39 9.29 5.05
CA ARG A 83 10.40 10.55 4.29
C ARG A 83 9.92 11.73 5.11
N SER A 84 8.84 11.56 5.86
CA SER A 84 8.25 12.64 6.64
C SER A 84 8.92 12.87 7.99
N ALA A 85 9.63 11.86 8.53
CA ALA A 85 10.09 11.93 9.91
C ALA A 85 11.28 12.86 10.11
N GLU A 86 11.25 13.68 11.17
CA GLU A 86 12.36 14.55 11.59
C GLU A 86 13.63 13.74 11.87
N ASN A 87 13.47 12.55 12.47
CA ASN A 87 14.56 11.61 12.74
C ASN A 87 14.70 10.52 11.65
N GLY A 88 14.09 10.71 10.46
CA GLY A 88 14.16 9.78 9.34
C GLY A 88 15.59 9.57 8.82
N GLN A 89 16.37 10.65 8.68
CA GLN A 89 17.78 10.55 8.25
C GLN A 89 18.64 9.79 9.27
N ALA A 90 18.34 9.92 10.56
CA ALA A 90 19.03 9.16 11.60
C ALA A 90 18.74 7.65 11.44
N PHE A 91 17.50 7.28 11.10
CA PHE A 91 17.14 5.90 10.78
C PHE A 91 17.89 5.36 9.56
N VAL A 92 17.96 6.15 8.47
CA VAL A 92 18.72 5.81 7.25
C VAL A 92 20.20 5.56 7.56
N ASN A 93 20.82 6.46 8.32
CA ASN A 93 22.22 6.33 8.70
C ASN A 93 22.46 5.08 9.57
N ALA A 94 21.56 4.82 10.52
CA ALA A 94 21.64 3.65 11.39
C ALA A 94 21.43 2.33 10.63
N ALA A 95 20.54 2.30 9.63
CA ALA A 95 20.34 1.14 8.76
C ALA A 95 21.63 0.78 7.99
N LYS A 96 22.33 1.78 7.44
CA LYS A 96 23.62 1.54 6.79
C LYS A 96 24.67 1.05 7.79
N ALA A 97 24.80 1.71 8.92
CA ALA A 97 25.83 1.37 9.91
C ALA A 97 25.62 0.00 10.57
N GLN A 98 24.36 -0.41 10.82
CA GLN A 98 24.06 -1.61 11.62
C GLN A 98 23.59 -2.82 10.80
N ALA A 99 23.05 -2.61 9.60
CA ALA A 99 22.50 -3.67 8.74
C ALA A 99 23.15 -3.70 7.35
N ASP A 100 24.07 -2.78 7.05
CA ASP A 100 24.70 -2.62 5.73
C ASP A 100 23.70 -2.33 4.58
N ILE A 101 22.51 -1.84 4.91
CA ILE A 101 21.46 -1.51 3.94
C ILE A 101 21.50 -0.01 3.64
N ILE A 102 21.76 0.34 2.38
CA ILE A 102 21.67 1.72 1.89
C ILE A 102 20.22 1.97 1.50
N ILE A 103 19.56 2.91 2.18
CA ILE A 103 18.16 3.25 1.95
C ILE A 103 18.08 4.50 1.08
N GLU A 104 17.33 4.41 -0.01
CA GLU A 104 16.88 5.53 -0.84
C GLU A 104 15.53 6.03 -0.31
N THR A 105 15.49 7.26 0.19
CA THR A 105 14.20 7.88 0.55
C THR A 105 13.60 8.49 -0.70
N ILE A 106 12.48 7.94 -1.18
CA ILE A 106 11.84 8.38 -2.42
C ILE A 106 10.73 9.39 -2.12
N THR A 107 10.57 10.38 -2.99
CA THR A 107 9.44 11.32 -2.97
C THR A 107 8.12 10.61 -3.23
N GLY A 108 7.00 11.26 -2.89
CA GLY A 108 5.68 10.71 -3.19
C GLY A 108 5.40 10.55 -4.69
N ASP A 109 5.98 11.42 -5.53
CA ASP A 109 5.82 11.34 -6.98
C ASP A 109 6.66 10.21 -7.60
N GLU A 110 7.83 9.92 -7.05
CA GLU A 110 8.64 8.75 -7.42
C GLU A 110 7.96 7.46 -6.98
N GLU A 111 7.38 7.43 -5.78
CA GLU A 111 6.59 6.31 -5.26
C GLU A 111 5.40 6.01 -6.17
N ALA A 112 4.62 7.03 -6.53
CA ALA A 112 3.49 6.91 -7.44
C ALA A 112 3.91 6.47 -8.85
N GLU A 113 5.08 6.90 -9.36
CA GLU A 113 5.62 6.42 -10.63
C GLU A 113 5.89 4.92 -10.60
N LEU A 114 6.60 4.47 -9.55
CA LEU A 114 6.98 3.07 -9.42
C LEU A 114 5.73 2.19 -9.24
N ILE A 115 4.75 2.64 -8.45
CA ILE A 115 3.44 1.98 -8.34
C ILE A 115 2.80 1.84 -9.73
N TYR A 116 2.74 2.92 -10.53
CA TYR A 116 2.21 2.86 -11.89
C TYR A 116 2.92 1.80 -12.75
N GLN A 117 4.27 1.76 -12.72
CA GLN A 117 5.02 0.75 -13.47
C GLN A 117 4.67 -0.68 -13.02
N GLY A 118 4.53 -0.91 -11.71
CA GLY A 118 4.12 -2.20 -11.14
C GLY A 118 2.72 -2.61 -11.59
N VAL A 119 1.73 -1.71 -11.45
CA VAL A 119 0.34 -1.97 -11.85
C VAL A 119 0.23 -2.19 -13.37
N LYS A 120 0.99 -1.45 -14.18
CA LYS A 120 1.02 -1.65 -15.64
C LYS A 120 1.50 -3.06 -16.00
N LEU A 121 2.53 -3.57 -15.31
CA LEU A 121 3.04 -4.94 -15.52
C LEU A 121 2.06 -6.05 -15.11
N SER A 122 1.10 -5.74 -14.25
CA SER A 122 0.06 -6.70 -13.86
C SER A 122 -0.99 -6.91 -14.96
N GLY A 123 -1.05 -6.00 -15.95
CA GLY A 123 -2.08 -5.99 -17.01
C GLY A 123 -3.44 -5.49 -16.53
N ALA A 124 -3.51 -4.84 -15.36
CA ALA A 124 -4.76 -4.29 -14.83
C ALA A 124 -5.22 -3.03 -15.58
N VAL A 125 -4.29 -2.22 -16.11
CA VAL A 125 -4.60 -1.00 -16.87
C VAL A 125 -5.02 -1.38 -18.29
N LYS A 126 -6.33 -1.28 -18.59
CA LYS A 126 -6.92 -1.62 -19.89
C LYS A 126 -7.67 -0.48 -20.56
N GLU A 127 -8.02 0.53 -19.77
CA GLU A 127 -8.82 1.69 -20.15
C GLU A 127 -8.36 2.89 -19.30
N LEU A 128 -9.00 4.04 -19.45
CA LEU A 128 -8.69 5.21 -18.63
C LEU A 128 -8.99 4.91 -17.16
N SER A 129 -7.95 4.86 -16.34
CA SER A 129 -7.98 4.29 -15.00
C SER A 129 -7.47 5.28 -13.96
N LEU A 130 -8.08 5.25 -12.78
CA LEU A 130 -7.52 5.85 -11.57
C LEU A 130 -6.93 4.73 -10.71
N ILE A 131 -5.60 4.69 -10.57
CA ILE A 131 -4.92 3.83 -9.62
C ILE A 131 -4.97 4.49 -8.24
N MET A 132 -5.23 3.68 -7.20
CA MET A 132 -5.23 4.08 -5.81
C MET A 132 -4.43 3.07 -4.97
N ASP A 133 -3.30 3.50 -4.43
CA ASP A 133 -2.50 2.69 -3.50
C ASP A 133 -2.70 3.20 -2.07
N ILE A 134 -3.14 2.34 -1.16
CA ILE A 134 -3.44 2.72 0.23
C ILE A 134 -2.34 2.19 1.14
N GLY A 135 -1.40 3.06 1.45
CA GLY A 135 -0.38 2.84 2.47
C GLY A 135 -0.83 3.22 3.88
N GLY A 136 0.07 2.99 4.84
CA GLY A 136 -0.12 3.44 6.22
C GLY A 136 0.06 4.96 6.38
N GLY A 137 1.06 5.53 5.71
CA GLY A 137 1.42 6.94 5.86
C GLY A 137 0.95 7.83 4.72
N SER A 138 0.75 7.29 3.52
CA SER A 138 0.24 8.01 2.37
C SER A 138 -0.77 7.18 1.57
N VAL A 139 -1.45 7.87 0.66
CA VAL A 139 -2.26 7.28 -0.41
C VAL A 139 -1.80 7.92 -1.71
N GLU A 140 -1.43 7.10 -2.68
CA GLU A 140 -1.02 7.53 -4.00
C GLU A 140 -2.19 7.38 -4.97
N PHE A 141 -2.46 8.44 -5.73
CA PHE A 141 -3.41 8.41 -6.84
C PHE A 141 -2.67 8.63 -8.15
N ILE A 142 -2.95 7.78 -9.14
CA ILE A 142 -2.38 7.89 -10.48
C ILE A 142 -3.48 7.78 -11.52
N LEU A 143 -3.65 8.81 -12.33
CA LEU A 143 -4.51 8.78 -13.51
C LEU A 143 -3.67 8.35 -14.71
N CYS A 144 -4.08 7.29 -15.39
CA CYS A 144 -3.36 6.74 -16.53
C CYS A 144 -4.28 6.01 -17.52
N ASP A 145 -3.76 5.76 -18.71
CA ASP A 145 -4.33 4.83 -19.67
C ASP A 145 -3.28 3.78 -20.08
N THR A 146 -3.60 2.97 -21.10
CA THR A 146 -2.70 1.92 -21.61
C THR A 146 -1.41 2.49 -22.20
N GLU A 147 -1.41 3.73 -22.67
CA GLU A 147 -0.29 4.38 -23.33
C GLU A 147 0.59 5.14 -22.33
N LYS A 148 -0.01 5.94 -21.45
CA LYS A 148 0.73 6.93 -20.64
C LYS A 148 0.18 7.13 -19.23
N LEU A 149 1.08 7.63 -18.37
CA LEU A 149 0.72 8.29 -17.12
C LEU A 149 0.26 9.72 -17.42
N ILE A 150 -0.92 10.10 -16.96
CA ILE A 150 -1.54 11.41 -17.22
C ILE A 150 -1.29 12.37 -16.05
N TRP A 151 -1.45 11.87 -14.83
CA TRP A 151 -1.27 12.64 -13.60
C TRP A 151 -1.03 11.71 -12.43
N LYS A 152 -0.30 12.17 -11.42
CA LYS A 152 -0.06 11.43 -10.19
C LYS A 152 0.12 12.39 -9.03
N LYS A 153 -0.22 11.94 -7.83
CA LYS A 153 0.10 12.63 -6.59
C LYS A 153 0.02 11.70 -5.38
N SER A 154 0.92 11.90 -4.43
CA SER A 154 0.89 11.27 -3.10
C SER A 154 0.29 12.24 -2.08
N TYR A 155 -0.59 11.71 -1.22
CA TYR A 155 -1.24 12.47 -0.16
C TYR A 155 -0.96 11.85 1.20
N ASN A 156 -0.69 12.66 2.23
CA ASN A 156 -0.46 12.21 3.61
C ASN A 156 -1.77 11.85 4.34
N ILE A 157 -2.63 11.06 3.69
CA ILE A 157 -3.92 10.58 4.21
C ILE A 157 -3.91 9.05 4.37
N GLY A 158 -2.73 8.46 4.58
CA GLY A 158 -2.60 7.02 4.78
C GLY A 158 -3.40 6.50 5.96
N ALA A 159 -3.73 5.21 5.93
CA ALA A 159 -4.66 4.61 6.88
C ALA A 159 -4.22 4.77 8.35
N ALA A 160 -2.92 4.70 8.64
CA ALA A 160 -2.41 4.87 10.00
C ALA A 160 -2.48 6.33 10.48
N ARG A 161 -2.26 7.31 9.58
CA ARG A 161 -2.39 8.75 9.91
C ARG A 161 -3.83 9.09 10.27
N LEU A 162 -4.77 8.70 9.41
CA LEU A 162 -6.19 8.97 9.62
C LEU A 162 -6.70 8.25 10.88
N MET A 163 -6.28 6.99 11.08
CA MET A 163 -6.65 6.23 12.27
C MET A 163 -6.13 6.89 13.56
N GLN A 164 -4.83 7.26 13.60
CA GLN A 164 -4.25 7.94 14.76
C GLN A 164 -4.96 9.26 15.09
N GLN A 165 -5.37 10.02 14.06
CA GLN A 165 -5.93 11.35 14.24
C GLN A 165 -7.42 11.35 14.58
N PHE A 166 -8.20 10.44 13.98
CA PHE A 166 -9.67 10.55 13.98
C PHE A 166 -10.41 9.33 14.53
N PHE A 167 -9.81 8.14 14.55
CA PHE A 167 -10.53 6.92 14.95
C PHE A 167 -10.53 6.78 16.48
N LYS A 168 -11.67 7.06 17.11
CA LYS A 168 -11.82 7.12 18.58
C LYS A 168 -12.77 6.07 19.14
N SER A 169 -13.65 5.49 18.34
CA SER A 169 -14.61 4.47 18.76
C SER A 169 -14.52 3.19 17.92
N ASP A 170 -14.82 2.03 18.52
CA ASP A 170 -14.90 0.73 17.81
C ASP A 170 -16.27 0.06 18.09
N PRO A 171 -17.17 -0.08 17.09
CA PRO A 171 -17.02 0.33 15.69
C PRO A 171 -16.86 1.84 15.50
N ILE A 172 -16.35 2.25 14.34
CA ILE A 172 -16.15 3.67 14.03
C ILE A 172 -17.49 4.42 14.02
N SER A 173 -17.54 5.53 14.78
CA SER A 173 -18.73 6.37 14.91
C SER A 173 -18.97 7.21 13.66
N ASP A 174 -20.19 7.72 13.49
CA ASP A 174 -20.50 8.62 12.37
C ASP A 174 -19.74 9.95 12.48
N ASP A 175 -19.47 10.44 13.69
CA ASP A 175 -18.65 11.65 13.91
C ASP A 175 -17.21 11.43 13.45
N ASP A 176 -16.60 10.28 13.78
CA ASP A 176 -15.26 9.92 13.32
C ASP A 176 -15.22 9.76 11.80
N LYS A 177 -16.22 9.08 11.19
CA LYS A 177 -16.36 8.96 9.73
C LYS A 177 -16.43 10.33 9.08
N ASN A 178 -17.29 11.23 9.57
CA ASN A 178 -17.48 12.57 9.03
C ASN A 178 -16.20 13.41 9.13
N ALA A 179 -15.48 13.33 10.26
CA ALA A 179 -14.21 14.03 10.44
C ALA A 179 -13.14 13.55 9.44
N ILE A 180 -13.02 12.23 9.24
CA ILE A 180 -12.10 11.65 8.24
C ILE A 180 -12.47 12.11 6.84
N LEU A 181 -13.74 11.98 6.45
CA LEU A 181 -14.19 12.32 5.10
C LEU A 181 -14.05 13.82 4.82
N PHE A 182 -14.31 14.69 5.80
CA PHE A 182 -14.06 16.13 5.68
C PHE A 182 -12.57 16.43 5.48
N HIS A 183 -11.69 15.78 6.25
CA HIS A 183 -10.25 15.93 6.08
C HIS A 183 -9.78 15.47 4.69
N VAL A 184 -10.19 14.27 4.27
CA VAL A 184 -9.86 13.69 2.96
C VAL A 184 -10.38 14.59 1.82
N GLN A 185 -11.62 15.09 1.92
CA GLN A 185 -12.20 16.00 0.94
C GLN A 185 -11.33 17.24 0.71
N ASN A 186 -10.87 17.87 1.78
CA ASN A 186 -10.08 19.10 1.70
C ASN A 186 -8.68 18.85 1.14
N GLN A 187 -8.13 17.64 1.29
CA GLN A 187 -6.83 17.28 0.73
C GLN A 187 -6.90 16.93 -0.76
N LEU A 188 -8.03 16.38 -1.23
CA LEU A 188 -8.17 15.79 -2.57
C LEU A 188 -8.85 16.69 -3.61
N ILE A 189 -8.86 18.01 -3.41
CA ILE A 189 -9.50 18.96 -4.33
C ILE A 189 -8.94 18.80 -5.75
N ASP A 190 -7.61 18.77 -5.89
CA ASP A 190 -6.96 18.67 -7.20
C ASP A 190 -7.13 17.29 -7.85
N LEU A 191 -7.22 16.22 -7.05
CA LEU A 191 -7.61 14.90 -7.56
C LEU A 191 -9.01 14.96 -8.19
N PHE A 192 -9.98 15.59 -7.51
CA PHE A 192 -11.35 15.66 -8.02
C PHE A 192 -11.45 16.51 -9.29
N ASP A 193 -10.70 17.60 -9.40
CA ASP A 193 -10.61 18.40 -10.62
C ASP A 193 -10.09 17.55 -11.79
N MET A 194 -9.08 16.70 -11.55
CA MET A 194 -8.55 15.79 -12.56
C MET A 194 -9.55 14.69 -12.93
N CYS A 195 -10.25 14.10 -11.96
CA CYS A 195 -11.29 13.11 -12.21
C CYS A 195 -12.49 13.70 -12.99
N GLU A 196 -12.89 14.94 -12.72
CA GLU A 196 -13.95 15.61 -13.47
C GLU A 196 -13.54 15.90 -14.92
N LYS A 197 -12.29 16.33 -15.11
CA LYS A 197 -11.73 16.63 -16.43
C LYS A 197 -11.58 15.38 -17.30
N TYR A 198 -11.04 14.29 -16.76
CA TYR A 198 -10.68 13.11 -17.54
C TYR A 198 -11.72 11.98 -17.48
N LYS A 199 -12.51 11.90 -16.40
CA LYS A 199 -13.57 10.89 -16.21
C LYS A 199 -13.05 9.44 -16.32
N PRO A 200 -12.14 9.00 -15.43
CA PRO A 200 -11.67 7.61 -15.42
C PRO A 200 -12.84 6.64 -15.28
N GLU A 201 -12.75 5.51 -15.97
CA GLU A 201 -13.80 4.49 -16.06
C GLU A 201 -13.68 3.40 -15.00
N VAL A 202 -12.45 3.16 -14.51
CA VAL A 202 -12.12 2.11 -13.55
C VAL A 202 -11.23 2.65 -12.43
N LEU A 203 -11.50 2.19 -11.20
CA LEU A 203 -10.60 2.36 -10.06
C LEU A 203 -9.77 1.09 -9.94
N ILE A 204 -8.44 1.22 -9.97
CA ILE A 204 -7.52 0.09 -9.77
C ILE A 204 -6.88 0.27 -8.40
N GLY A 205 -7.26 -0.59 -7.46
CA GLY A 205 -6.61 -0.65 -6.17
C GLY A 205 -5.32 -1.46 -6.21
N SER A 206 -4.29 -1.00 -5.50
CA SER A 206 -3.08 -1.76 -5.22
C SER A 206 -2.78 -1.82 -3.72
N ALA A 207 -1.82 -2.64 -3.33
CA ALA A 207 -1.43 -2.90 -1.95
C ALA A 207 -2.47 -3.65 -1.11
N GLY A 208 -2.16 -3.75 0.19
CA GLY A 208 -2.72 -4.76 1.07
C GLY A 208 -4.21 -4.65 1.38
N ALA A 209 -4.79 -3.46 1.31
CA ALA A 209 -6.22 -3.29 1.59
C ALA A 209 -7.08 -3.99 0.52
N PHE A 210 -6.74 -3.78 -0.77
CA PHE A 210 -7.47 -4.36 -1.88
C PHE A 210 -7.26 -5.88 -1.98
N GLU A 211 -6.07 -6.39 -1.64
CA GLU A 211 -5.86 -7.83 -1.45
C GLU A 211 -6.83 -8.39 -0.40
N THR A 212 -6.94 -7.73 0.76
CA THR A 212 -7.85 -8.17 1.82
C THR A 212 -9.32 -8.11 1.39
N PHE A 213 -9.75 -7.11 0.61
CA PHE A 213 -11.10 -7.09 0.05
C PHE A 213 -11.33 -8.29 -0.88
N ALA A 214 -10.39 -8.58 -1.77
CA ALA A 214 -10.50 -9.69 -2.71
C ALA A 214 -10.52 -11.06 -2.00
N GLU A 215 -9.71 -11.24 -0.94
CA GLU A 215 -9.75 -12.46 -0.12
C GLU A 215 -11.10 -12.63 0.59
N LEU A 216 -11.62 -11.58 1.21
CA LEU A 216 -12.90 -11.62 1.93
C LEU A 216 -14.10 -11.90 1.02
N ILE A 217 -14.03 -11.47 -0.23
CA ILE A 217 -15.07 -11.74 -1.23
C ILE A 217 -14.93 -13.17 -1.74
N SER A 218 -13.74 -13.53 -2.23
CA SER A 218 -13.52 -14.80 -2.94
C SER A 218 -13.61 -16.01 -2.03
N ARG A 219 -13.19 -15.91 -0.76
CA ARG A 219 -13.30 -17.02 0.20
C ARG A 219 -14.73 -17.37 0.60
N LYS A 220 -15.72 -16.51 0.30
CA LYS A 220 -17.15 -16.86 0.49
C LYS A 220 -17.60 -17.96 -0.47
N THR A 221 -17.03 -18.01 -1.67
CA THR A 221 -17.45 -18.91 -2.75
C THR A 221 -16.40 -19.98 -3.06
N ASN A 222 -15.13 -19.71 -2.80
CA ASN A 222 -14.02 -20.64 -3.00
C ASN A 222 -13.01 -20.57 -1.85
N ALA A 223 -13.03 -21.58 -0.98
CA ALA A 223 -12.12 -21.67 0.16
C ALA A 223 -10.64 -21.78 -0.24
N ASP A 224 -10.36 -22.31 -1.44
CA ASP A 224 -9.01 -22.53 -1.98
C ASP A 224 -8.50 -21.35 -2.82
N PHE A 225 -9.17 -20.20 -2.78
CA PHE A 225 -8.73 -19.00 -3.51
C PHE A 225 -7.36 -18.51 -3.00
N ASP A 226 -6.39 -18.43 -3.91
CA ASP A 226 -5.04 -17.96 -3.64
C ASP A 226 -4.64 -16.77 -4.52
N LEU A 227 -4.57 -15.59 -3.90
CA LEU A 227 -4.11 -14.36 -4.53
C LEU A 227 -2.68 -14.43 -5.07
N SER A 228 -1.83 -15.31 -4.53
CA SER A 228 -0.42 -15.37 -4.92
C SER A 228 -0.23 -15.78 -6.38
N SER A 229 -1.23 -16.44 -6.97
CA SER A 229 -1.22 -16.95 -8.34
C SER A 229 -1.78 -15.99 -9.39
N ILE A 230 -2.40 -14.88 -8.98
CA ILE A 230 -3.06 -13.94 -9.89
C ILE A 230 -2.36 -12.58 -9.93
N LYS A 231 -2.42 -11.91 -11.07
CA LYS A 231 -1.83 -10.57 -11.28
C LYS A 231 -2.86 -9.45 -11.15
N ALA A 232 -4.11 -9.75 -11.49
CA ALA A 232 -5.22 -8.80 -11.41
C ALA A 232 -6.50 -9.54 -11.05
N TYR A 233 -7.40 -8.85 -10.37
CA TYR A 233 -8.71 -9.37 -9.95
C TYR A 233 -9.78 -8.31 -10.23
N GLN A 234 -10.87 -8.71 -10.87
CA GLN A 234 -12.01 -7.83 -11.10
C GLN A 234 -13.03 -8.06 -10.00
N PHE A 235 -13.41 -6.99 -9.30
CA PHE A 235 -14.42 -7.08 -8.26
C PHE A 235 -15.82 -7.07 -8.88
N ASP A 236 -16.71 -7.89 -8.32
CA ASP A 236 -18.13 -7.56 -8.37
C ASP A 236 -18.38 -6.35 -7.47
N PHE A 237 -19.00 -5.31 -8.04
CA PHE A 237 -19.14 -4.02 -7.35
C PHE A 237 -20.05 -4.12 -6.13
N ASP A 238 -21.15 -4.88 -6.24
CA ASP A 238 -22.12 -5.02 -5.15
C ASP A 238 -21.56 -5.88 -4.02
N GLU A 239 -20.83 -6.95 -4.34
CA GLU A 239 -20.12 -7.76 -3.34
C GLU A 239 -19.04 -6.96 -2.61
N TYR A 240 -18.29 -6.12 -3.35
CA TYR A 240 -17.30 -5.22 -2.76
C TYR A 240 -17.96 -4.21 -1.80
N ILE A 241 -19.05 -3.56 -2.20
CA ILE A 241 -19.79 -2.61 -1.34
C ILE A 241 -20.33 -3.34 -0.10
N ALA A 242 -20.90 -4.53 -0.26
CA ALA A 242 -21.40 -5.31 0.88
C ALA A 242 -20.29 -5.68 1.88
N VAL A 243 -19.12 -6.09 1.41
CA VAL A 243 -17.97 -6.41 2.27
C VAL A 243 -17.44 -5.17 2.98
N THR A 244 -17.25 -4.06 2.27
CA THR A 244 -16.70 -2.84 2.87
C THR A 244 -17.66 -2.19 3.87
N LEU A 245 -18.97 -2.21 3.62
CA LEU A 245 -19.96 -1.77 4.61
C LEU A 245 -19.95 -2.65 5.86
N LYS A 246 -19.76 -3.98 5.71
CA LYS A 246 -19.59 -4.86 6.87
C LYS A 246 -18.34 -4.51 7.66
N LEU A 247 -17.21 -4.26 6.98
CA LEU A 247 -15.96 -3.88 7.64
C LEU A 247 -16.11 -2.57 8.42
N ILE A 248 -16.70 -1.54 7.80
CA ILE A 248 -16.90 -0.23 8.43
C ILE A 248 -17.78 -0.32 9.68
N ASN A 249 -18.78 -1.18 9.70
CA ASN A 249 -19.74 -1.29 10.81
C ASN A 249 -19.38 -2.38 11.84
N SER A 250 -18.23 -3.03 11.70
CA SER A 250 -17.77 -4.10 12.61
C SER A 250 -16.87 -3.56 13.71
N THR A 251 -16.72 -4.33 14.78
CA THR A 251 -15.71 -4.14 15.84
C THR A 251 -14.37 -4.77 15.46
N HIS A 252 -13.29 -4.37 16.13
CA HIS A 252 -11.98 -5.00 16.08
C HIS A 252 -12.07 -6.50 16.30
N ARG A 253 -12.88 -6.92 17.29
CA ARG A 253 -13.07 -8.34 17.62
C ARG A 253 -13.66 -9.10 16.43
N GLU A 254 -14.75 -8.58 15.86
CA GLU A 254 -15.40 -9.21 14.71
C GLU A 254 -14.47 -9.26 13.49
N ARG A 255 -13.71 -8.19 13.21
CA ARG A 255 -12.73 -8.16 12.11
C ARG A 255 -11.59 -9.16 12.31
N SER A 256 -11.10 -9.31 13.55
CA SER A 256 -10.04 -10.25 13.90
C SER A 256 -10.45 -11.72 13.67
N GLU A 257 -11.75 -12.00 13.72
CA GLU A 257 -12.33 -13.31 13.46
C GLU A 257 -12.63 -13.54 11.95
N MET A 258 -12.50 -12.52 11.09
CA MET A 258 -12.76 -12.65 9.65
C MET A 258 -11.58 -13.31 8.91
N PRO A 259 -11.81 -14.42 8.18
CA PRO A 259 -10.77 -15.08 7.39
C PRO A 259 -10.19 -14.15 6.32
N GLY A 260 -8.86 -14.10 6.19
CA GLY A 260 -8.16 -13.28 5.18
C GLY A 260 -7.76 -11.88 5.64
N ILE A 261 -8.15 -11.46 6.86
CA ILE A 261 -7.62 -10.22 7.46
C ILE A 261 -6.41 -10.56 8.34
N ILE A 262 -5.22 -10.15 7.90
CA ILE A 262 -4.02 -10.33 8.73
C ILE A 262 -4.05 -9.39 9.95
N PRO A 263 -3.45 -9.76 11.10
CA PRO A 263 -3.51 -8.97 12.34
C PRO A 263 -3.14 -7.49 12.18
N LEU A 264 -2.19 -7.18 11.31
CA LEU A 264 -1.77 -5.80 11.05
C LEU A 264 -2.86 -4.94 10.39
N ARG A 265 -3.75 -5.55 9.61
CA ARG A 265 -4.76 -4.84 8.81
C ARG A 265 -6.11 -4.72 9.53
N VAL A 266 -6.31 -5.41 10.66
CA VAL A 266 -7.60 -5.49 11.36
C VAL A 266 -8.25 -4.12 11.52
N ASP A 267 -7.55 -3.11 12.01
CA ASP A 267 -8.14 -1.79 12.22
C ASP A 267 -7.98 -0.87 11.01
N LEU A 268 -6.84 -0.96 10.32
CA LEU A 268 -6.54 -0.13 9.15
C LEU A 268 -7.50 -0.36 7.98
N ILE A 269 -8.05 -1.57 7.86
CA ILE A 269 -8.97 -1.93 6.77
C ILE A 269 -10.27 -1.13 6.82
N VAL A 270 -10.70 -0.66 8.00
CA VAL A 270 -11.88 0.20 8.16
C VAL A 270 -11.64 1.55 7.47
N ILE A 271 -10.47 2.15 7.70
CA ILE A 271 -10.10 3.41 7.05
C ILE A 271 -10.00 3.21 5.55
N ALA A 272 -9.32 2.14 5.10
CA ALA A 272 -9.19 1.84 3.68
C ALA A 272 -10.55 1.66 3.01
N ALA A 273 -11.47 0.92 3.62
CA ALA A 273 -12.84 0.75 3.12
C ALA A 273 -13.59 2.09 3.04
N LEU A 274 -13.49 2.93 4.08
CA LEU A 274 -14.14 4.24 4.12
C LEU A 274 -13.65 5.16 3.00
N ILE A 275 -12.33 5.28 2.82
CA ILE A 275 -11.76 6.16 1.80
C ILE A 275 -12.05 5.63 0.39
N THR A 276 -11.94 4.33 0.14
CA THR A 276 -12.21 3.76 -1.19
C THR A 276 -13.68 3.97 -1.57
N ASN A 277 -14.62 3.73 -0.64
CA ASN A 277 -16.04 3.97 -0.88
C ASN A 277 -16.33 5.45 -1.15
N TYR A 278 -15.66 6.35 -0.44
CA TYR A 278 -15.77 7.79 -0.69
C TYR A 278 -15.27 8.17 -2.09
N ILE A 279 -14.11 7.66 -2.51
CA ILE A 279 -13.56 7.92 -3.84
C ILE A 279 -14.51 7.41 -4.93
N LEU A 280 -14.95 6.15 -4.86
CA LEU A 280 -15.90 5.57 -5.82
C LEU A 280 -17.19 6.41 -5.94
N GLY A 281 -17.77 6.81 -4.80
CA GLY A 281 -18.97 7.65 -4.78
C GLY A 281 -18.76 9.05 -5.36
N ARG A 282 -17.62 9.69 -5.06
CA ARG A 282 -17.29 11.03 -5.54
C ARG A 282 -16.94 11.07 -7.02
N THR A 283 -16.26 10.05 -7.53
CA THR A 283 -15.86 9.95 -8.95
C THR A 283 -16.93 9.30 -9.82
N LYS A 284 -17.95 8.66 -9.22
CA LYS A 284 -19.01 7.90 -9.90
C LYS A 284 -18.49 6.70 -10.69
N ILE A 285 -17.31 6.19 -10.32
CA ILE A 285 -16.74 4.97 -10.90
C ILE A 285 -17.49 3.76 -10.33
N ASN A 286 -17.92 2.84 -11.20
CA ASN A 286 -18.57 1.59 -10.82
C ASN A 286 -17.81 0.32 -11.27
N LYS A 287 -16.64 0.48 -11.91
CA LYS A 287 -15.71 -0.62 -12.18
C LYS A 287 -14.56 -0.58 -11.18
N LEU A 288 -14.31 -1.69 -10.52
CA LEU A 288 -13.23 -1.83 -9.54
C LEU A 288 -12.35 -3.03 -9.88
N MET A 289 -11.04 -2.82 -9.86
CA MET A 289 -10.03 -3.86 -10.07
C MET A 289 -8.97 -3.82 -8.97
N LEU A 290 -8.35 -4.95 -8.69
CA LEU A 290 -7.14 -5.09 -7.91
C LEU A 290 -5.98 -5.41 -8.85
N SER A 291 -4.84 -4.77 -8.63
CA SER A 291 -3.53 -5.25 -9.08
C SER A 291 -2.81 -5.87 -7.89
N THR A 292 -2.31 -7.11 -8.02
CA THR A 292 -1.46 -7.70 -6.97
C THR A 292 -0.01 -7.22 -7.07
N TYR A 293 0.29 -6.36 -8.05
CA TYR A 293 1.58 -5.71 -8.22
C TYR A 293 1.47 -4.25 -7.75
N ASP A 294 2.48 -3.80 -7.04
CA ASP A 294 2.56 -2.48 -6.43
C ASP A 294 3.97 -1.89 -6.60
N LEU A 295 4.35 -0.95 -5.73
CA LEU A 295 5.68 -0.35 -5.64
C LEU A 295 6.82 -1.36 -5.85
N LYS A 296 6.77 -2.54 -5.20
CA LYS A 296 7.88 -3.53 -5.23
C LYS A 296 8.12 -4.05 -6.63
N MET A 297 7.05 -4.31 -7.37
CA MET A 297 7.14 -4.80 -8.74
C MET A 297 7.58 -3.70 -9.70
N GLY A 298 7.19 -2.44 -9.43
CA GLY A 298 7.71 -1.28 -10.15
C GLY A 298 9.21 -1.06 -9.94
N VAL A 299 9.69 -1.17 -8.71
CA VAL A 299 11.13 -1.10 -8.42
C VAL A 299 11.86 -2.25 -9.10
N LEU A 300 11.34 -3.48 -9.01
CA LEU A 300 11.94 -4.62 -9.71
C LEU A 300 12.02 -4.39 -11.22
N ALA A 301 10.96 -3.85 -11.82
CA ALA A 301 10.91 -3.54 -13.25
C ALA A 301 11.93 -2.51 -13.71
N SER A 302 12.31 -1.57 -12.86
CA SER A 302 13.34 -0.55 -13.18
C SER A 302 14.74 -1.13 -13.36
N HIS A 303 14.93 -2.43 -13.08
CA HIS A 303 16.17 -3.17 -13.31
C HIS A 303 16.16 -4.01 -14.60
N LEU A 304 15.07 -3.98 -15.39
CA LEU A 304 15.04 -4.48 -16.78
C LEU A 304 15.61 -3.45 -17.74
#